data_AF-A0A2V2CUD1-F1
#
_entry.id   AF-A0A2V2CUD1-F1
#
_cell.length_a   1.000
_cell.length_b   1.000
_cell.length_c   1.000
_cell.angle_alpha   90.00
_cell.angle_beta   90.00
_cell.angle_gamma   90.00
#
_symmetry.space_group_name_H-M   'P 1'
#
loop_
_entity.id
_entity.type
_entity.pdbx_description
1 polymer ?
#
loop_
_entity_poly.entity_id
_entity_poly.type
_entity_poly.pdbx_seq_one_letter_code
_entity_poly.pdbx_strand_id
1 'polypeptide(L)'
;SGIRDGSGIRDGSGIRDGSGISDSSGVYMSKFCSKCDGISRCLFCCGVSGKLMIFNKPVTEDRFEEVWYALGDWHPDFTNAEALKEKYGGAWKSTPAPQISGRSAKEAYAEMPEALRAYIKAMPEYDEDLFRAITEEG
;
A
#
# COMPACT_ATOMS: atom_id res chain seq x y z
N SER A 1 -13.69 -7.69 -2.30
CA SER A 1 -14.20 -8.13 -3.62
C SER A 1 -14.44 -6.90 -4.48
N GLY A 2 -14.35 -7.01 -5.81
CA GLY A 2 -14.54 -5.88 -6.73
C GLY A 2 -15.57 -6.19 -7.81
N ILE A 3 -16.25 -5.17 -8.31
CA ILE A 3 -17.24 -5.28 -9.40
C ILE A 3 -16.48 -5.46 -10.72
N ARG A 4 -16.97 -6.27 -11.67
CA ARG A 4 -16.33 -6.47 -12.98
C ARG A 4 -17.34 -6.34 -14.12
N ASP A 5 -16.93 -5.75 -15.24
CA ASP A 5 -17.65 -5.71 -16.53
C ASP A 5 -19.03 -4.99 -16.53
N GLY A 6 -19.24 -3.98 -15.68
CA GLY A 6 -20.56 -3.35 -15.49
C GLY A 6 -20.77 -1.98 -16.17
N SER A 7 -21.88 -1.80 -16.89
CA SER A 7 -22.26 -0.55 -17.55
C SER A 7 -23.34 0.25 -16.79
N GLY A 8 -23.23 1.58 -16.80
CA GLY A 8 -24.17 2.51 -16.15
C GLY A 8 -23.96 2.70 -14.64
N ILE A 9 -22.76 2.45 -14.11
CA ILE A 9 -22.51 2.45 -12.65
C ILE A 9 -22.29 3.88 -12.12
N ARG A 10 -23.25 4.42 -11.39
CA ARG A 10 -23.03 5.57 -10.49
C ARG A 10 -22.74 5.05 -9.07
N ASP A 11 -21.92 5.77 -8.31
CA ASP A 11 -21.65 5.56 -6.87
C ASP A 11 -21.08 4.17 -6.50
N GLY A 12 -19.84 3.84 -6.90
CA GLY A 12 -19.22 2.57 -6.51
C GLY A 12 -17.72 2.60 -6.21
N SER A 13 -17.20 1.50 -5.65
CA SER A 13 -15.79 1.35 -5.29
C SER A 13 -15.21 -0.03 -5.62
N GLY A 14 -13.90 -0.08 -5.89
CA GLY A 14 -13.25 -1.31 -6.38
C GLY A 14 -13.84 -1.82 -7.70
N ILE A 15 -14.46 -0.92 -8.50
CA ILE A 15 -15.07 -1.22 -9.80
C ILE A 15 -13.96 -1.55 -10.79
N ARG A 16 -14.13 -2.57 -11.64
CA ARG A 16 -13.23 -2.94 -12.73
C ARG A 16 -14.02 -3.14 -14.04
N ASP A 17 -13.42 -2.82 -15.17
CA ASP A 17 -13.94 -3.09 -16.53
C ASP A 17 -15.32 -2.44 -16.82
N GLY A 18 -15.67 -1.37 -16.09
CA GLY A 18 -16.98 -0.74 -16.16
C GLY A 18 -17.15 0.28 -17.29
N SER A 19 -18.35 0.79 -17.50
CA SER A 19 -18.65 1.92 -18.40
C SER A 19 -19.86 2.72 -17.90
N GLY A 20 -20.11 3.94 -18.36
CA GLY A 20 -21.23 4.76 -17.87
C GLY A 20 -21.05 5.27 -16.43
N ILE A 21 -19.84 5.68 -16.03
CA ILE A 21 -19.50 5.84 -14.61
C ILE A 21 -19.59 7.30 -14.12
N SER A 22 -19.83 7.55 -12.83
CA SER A 22 -19.48 8.84 -12.21
C SER A 22 -19.29 8.69 -10.70
N ASP A 23 -18.62 9.67 -10.09
CA ASP A 23 -18.61 9.92 -8.64
C ASP A 23 -18.23 8.65 -7.84
N SER A 24 -17.04 8.10 -8.12
CA SER A 24 -16.60 6.77 -7.65
C SER A 24 -15.14 6.78 -7.16
N SER A 25 -14.77 5.83 -6.28
CA SER A 25 -13.43 5.78 -5.64
C SER A 25 -12.78 4.40 -5.58
N GLY A 26 -11.44 4.33 -5.66
CA GLY A 26 -10.78 3.04 -5.93
C GLY A 26 -11.28 2.44 -7.26
N VAL A 27 -11.69 3.30 -8.19
CA VAL A 27 -12.22 2.91 -9.50
C VAL A 27 -11.11 2.28 -10.31
N TYR A 28 -11.44 1.33 -11.18
CA TYR A 28 -10.49 0.67 -12.04
C TYR A 28 -11.14 0.38 -13.41
N MET A 29 -10.35 0.53 -14.46
CA MET A 29 -10.60 0.18 -15.87
C MET A 29 -12.01 0.47 -16.38
N SER A 30 -12.47 1.68 -16.15
CA SER A 30 -13.86 2.11 -16.30
C SER A 30 -14.01 3.16 -17.41
N LYS A 31 -15.23 3.40 -17.90
CA LYS A 31 -15.52 4.37 -18.98
C LYS A 31 -16.69 5.30 -18.63
N PHE A 32 -16.78 6.45 -19.29
CA PHE A 32 -17.78 7.52 -19.10
C PHE A 32 -17.84 8.19 -17.70
N CYS A 33 -16.78 8.00 -16.91
CA CYS A 33 -16.55 8.29 -15.49
C CYS A 33 -16.58 9.76 -15.01
N SER A 34 -17.67 10.54 -14.95
CA SER A 34 -17.52 11.94 -14.44
C SER A 34 -17.01 12.03 -12.96
N LYS A 35 -16.01 12.89 -12.67
CA LYS A 35 -15.47 13.27 -11.31
C LYS A 35 -15.19 12.09 -10.34
N CYS A 36 -13.93 11.70 -10.18
CA CYS A 36 -13.59 10.50 -9.41
C CYS A 36 -12.35 10.77 -8.54
N ASP A 37 -12.15 10.02 -7.44
CA ASP A 37 -11.01 10.23 -6.52
C ASP A 37 -10.40 8.91 -6.04
N GLY A 38 -9.08 8.84 -5.89
CA GLY A 38 -8.40 7.54 -5.80
C GLY A 38 -8.70 6.69 -7.03
N ILE A 39 -8.73 7.34 -8.20
CA ILE A 39 -9.08 6.75 -9.49
C ILE A 39 -7.94 5.88 -9.99
N SER A 40 -8.30 4.78 -10.61
CA SER A 40 -7.47 4.11 -11.60
C SER A 40 -8.26 3.98 -12.89
N ARG A 41 -7.63 4.31 -14.04
CA ARG A 41 -8.11 4.02 -15.41
C ARG A 41 -9.60 4.29 -15.60
N CYS A 42 -10.02 5.55 -15.75
CA CYS A 42 -11.44 5.85 -15.85
C CYS A 42 -11.68 6.90 -16.94
N LEU A 43 -12.08 6.44 -18.13
CA LEU A 43 -12.32 7.34 -19.27
C LEU A 43 -13.48 8.27 -18.91
N PHE A 44 -13.41 9.54 -19.29
CA PHE A 44 -14.36 10.62 -18.97
C PHE A 44 -14.45 11.08 -17.49
N CYS A 45 -13.51 10.71 -16.57
CA CYS A 45 -13.22 11.61 -15.43
C CYS A 45 -12.49 12.83 -15.99
N CYS A 46 -12.78 14.02 -15.48
CA CYS A 46 -12.24 15.27 -16.02
C CYS A 46 -11.20 15.86 -15.06
N GLY A 47 -9.97 15.32 -15.10
CA GLY A 47 -8.76 15.99 -14.58
C GLY A 47 -8.51 15.94 -13.07
N VAL A 48 -8.62 14.78 -12.42
CA VAL A 48 -8.37 14.62 -10.96
C VAL A 48 -7.59 13.32 -10.65
N SER A 49 -6.90 13.26 -9.50
CA SER A 49 -5.92 12.23 -9.12
C SER A 49 -6.07 11.77 -7.66
N GLY A 50 -5.57 10.58 -7.34
CA GLY A 50 -5.45 10.10 -5.95
C GLY A 50 -4.45 10.92 -5.11
N LYS A 51 -4.59 10.84 -3.78
CA LYS A 51 -3.83 11.66 -2.83
C LYS A 51 -2.44 11.09 -2.54
N LEU A 52 -1.42 11.94 -2.58
CA LEU A 52 -0.05 11.65 -2.15
C LEU A 52 0.11 12.02 -0.67
N MET A 53 0.54 11.06 0.15
CA MET A 53 0.56 11.20 1.61
C MET A 53 1.82 10.56 2.22
N ILE A 54 2.42 11.20 3.21
CA ILE A 54 3.46 10.62 4.08
C ILE A 54 3.01 10.89 5.52
N PHE A 55 2.97 9.86 6.39
CA PHE A 55 2.45 9.99 7.77
C PHE A 55 1.14 10.78 7.85
N ASN A 56 0.19 10.46 6.96
CA ASN A 56 -1.11 11.13 6.84
C ASN A 56 -1.04 12.66 6.58
N LYS A 57 0.12 13.21 6.22
CA LYS A 57 0.31 14.58 5.76
C LYS A 57 0.33 14.61 4.22
N PRO A 58 -0.45 15.48 3.56
CA PRO A 58 -0.42 15.60 2.11
C PRO A 58 0.91 16.20 1.67
N VAL A 59 1.48 15.65 0.60
CA VAL A 59 2.79 16.07 0.07
C VAL A 59 2.69 16.42 -1.40
N THR A 60 3.67 17.18 -1.90
CA THR A 60 3.90 17.32 -3.34
C THR A 60 4.39 15.98 -3.91
N GLU A 61 4.31 15.85 -5.24
CA GLU A 61 4.85 14.72 -5.99
C GLU A 61 6.35 14.55 -5.70
N ASP A 62 7.13 15.62 -5.84
CA ASP A 62 8.57 15.65 -5.51
C ASP A 62 8.90 15.11 -4.11
N ARG A 63 8.12 15.48 -3.08
CA ARG A 63 8.37 15.08 -1.70
C ARG A 63 7.91 13.64 -1.42
N PHE A 64 6.83 13.19 -2.06
CA PHE A 64 6.44 11.78 -2.04
C PHE A 64 7.54 10.90 -2.63
N GLU A 65 8.08 11.28 -3.78
CA GLU A 65 9.14 10.56 -4.47
C GLU A 65 10.45 10.53 -3.68
N GLU A 66 10.91 11.67 -3.14
CA GLU A 66 12.15 11.74 -2.36
C GLU A 66 12.17 10.72 -1.20
N VAL A 67 11.08 10.66 -0.44
CA VAL A 67 10.94 9.73 0.68
C VAL A 67 10.80 8.29 0.19
N TRP A 68 10.02 8.06 -0.87
CA TRP A 68 9.89 6.72 -1.48
C TRP A 68 11.25 6.13 -1.86
N TYR A 69 12.13 6.90 -2.50
CA TYR A 69 13.47 6.44 -2.86
C TYR A 69 14.41 6.26 -1.67
N ALA A 70 14.29 7.10 -0.64
CA ALA A 70 15.12 7.00 0.56
C ALA A 70 14.76 5.81 1.46
N LEU A 71 13.54 5.29 1.38
CA LEU A 71 13.13 4.08 2.11
C LEU A 71 13.80 2.79 1.55
N GLY A 72 14.16 2.78 0.27
CA GLY A 72 14.77 1.64 -0.41
C GLY A 72 13.86 0.40 -0.47
N ASP A 73 14.47 -0.78 -0.63
CA ASP A 73 13.76 -2.05 -0.81
C ASP A 73 13.31 -2.72 0.51
N TRP A 74 13.53 -2.08 1.66
CA TRP A 74 13.23 -2.72 2.94
C TRP A 74 11.71 -2.78 3.20
N HIS A 75 11.23 -3.95 3.62
CA HIS A 75 9.86 -4.16 4.04
C HIS A 75 9.78 -5.03 5.32
N PRO A 76 8.74 -4.88 6.15
CA PRO A 76 8.48 -5.76 7.30
C PRO A 76 8.03 -7.15 6.83
N ASP A 77 8.59 -8.20 7.43
CA ASP A 77 8.13 -9.57 7.22
C ASP A 77 7.07 -9.97 8.26
N PHE A 78 5.80 -9.88 7.88
CA PHE A 78 4.65 -10.28 8.72
C PHE A 78 4.45 -11.79 8.87
N THR A 79 5.39 -12.61 8.39
CA THR A 79 5.39 -14.06 8.61
C THR A 79 6.81 -14.56 8.82
N ASN A 80 6.98 -15.70 9.48
CA ASN A 80 8.27 -16.38 9.59
C ASN A 80 8.68 -17.15 8.30
N ALA A 81 7.96 -16.97 7.18
CA ALA A 81 8.06 -17.80 5.99
C ALA A 81 9.44 -17.69 5.28
N GLU A 82 9.99 -16.48 5.17
CA GLU A 82 11.34 -16.23 4.61
C GLU A 82 12.42 -16.93 5.46
N ALA A 83 12.42 -16.70 6.78
CA ALA A 83 13.36 -17.35 7.71
C ALA A 83 13.24 -18.89 7.72
N LEU A 84 12.02 -19.43 7.63
CA LEU A 84 11.81 -20.88 7.47
C LEU A 84 12.37 -21.39 6.15
N LYS A 85 12.10 -20.70 5.04
CA LYS A 85 12.62 -21.06 3.70
C LYS A 85 14.14 -21.10 3.70
N GLU A 86 14.82 -20.10 4.26
CA GLU A 86 16.28 -20.11 4.40
C GLU A 86 16.76 -21.31 5.22
N LYS A 87 16.18 -21.51 6.41
CA LYS A 87 16.48 -22.64 7.32
C LYS A 87 16.31 -24.03 6.69
N TYR A 88 15.35 -24.18 5.75
CA TYR A 88 15.08 -25.44 5.05
C TYR A 88 15.71 -25.51 3.63
N GLY A 89 16.78 -24.73 3.39
CA GLY A 89 17.61 -24.84 2.19
C GLY A 89 17.22 -23.91 1.05
N GLY A 90 16.64 -22.75 1.37
CA GLY A 90 16.32 -21.67 0.43
C GLY A 90 15.15 -21.92 -0.52
N ALA A 91 14.52 -23.11 -0.47
CA ALA A 91 13.55 -23.55 -1.47
C ALA A 91 12.14 -23.75 -0.85
N TRP A 92 11.13 -23.07 -1.40
CA TRP A 92 9.74 -23.16 -0.92
C TRP A 92 9.17 -24.58 -0.86
N LYS A 93 9.62 -25.50 -1.74
CA LYS A 93 9.24 -26.93 -1.71
C LYS A 93 9.72 -27.67 -0.46
N SER A 94 10.74 -27.14 0.22
CA SER A 94 11.34 -27.68 1.43
C SER A 94 10.81 -26.96 2.69
N THR A 95 10.26 -25.76 2.53
CA THR A 95 9.65 -24.97 3.63
C THR A 95 8.40 -25.68 4.17
N PRO A 96 8.35 -26.05 5.46
CA PRO A 96 7.16 -26.67 6.03
C PRO A 96 6.03 -25.63 6.16
N ALA A 97 5.14 -25.55 5.17
CA ALA A 97 4.00 -24.63 5.20
C ALA A 97 3.15 -24.69 6.50
N PRO A 98 2.93 -25.85 7.16
CA PRO A 98 2.24 -25.91 8.46
C PRO A 98 2.97 -25.25 9.64
N GLN A 99 4.26 -24.89 9.48
CA GLN A 99 5.03 -24.14 10.47
C GLN A 99 5.05 -22.63 10.19
N ILE A 100 4.48 -22.19 9.07
CA ILE A 100 4.37 -20.76 8.76
C ILE A 100 3.37 -20.14 9.74
N SER A 101 3.84 -19.15 10.51
CA SER A 101 3.04 -18.37 11.43
C SER A 101 3.12 -16.89 11.06
N GLY A 102 2.03 -16.16 11.34
CA GLY A 102 2.06 -14.70 11.33
C GLY A 102 3.03 -14.18 12.39
N ARG A 103 3.60 -13.01 12.11
CA ARG A 103 4.36 -12.17 13.05
C ARG A 103 3.53 -10.91 13.30
N SER A 104 3.54 -10.42 14.54
CA SER A 104 2.97 -9.10 14.86
C SER A 104 3.73 -7.99 14.13
N ALA A 105 3.11 -6.82 13.97
CA ALA A 105 3.83 -5.64 13.45
C ALA A 105 5.11 -5.38 14.26
N LYS A 106 5.04 -5.49 15.59
CA LYS A 106 6.18 -5.31 16.49
C LYS A 106 7.36 -6.23 16.17
N GLU A 107 7.10 -7.49 15.87
CA GLU A 107 8.14 -8.46 15.49
C GLU A 107 8.69 -8.19 14.09
N ALA A 108 7.83 -7.81 13.14
CA ALA A 108 8.22 -7.58 11.75
C ALA A 108 9.03 -6.28 11.56
N TYR A 109 8.67 -5.21 12.27
CA TYR A 109 9.36 -3.92 12.22
C TYR A 109 10.58 -3.84 13.14
N ALA A 110 10.78 -4.79 14.06
CA ALA A 110 12.01 -4.87 14.87
C ALA A 110 13.27 -5.09 14.01
N GLU A 111 13.13 -5.72 12.85
CA GLU A 111 14.21 -5.97 11.88
C GLU A 111 14.47 -4.78 10.93
N MET A 112 13.81 -3.63 11.14
CA MET A 112 14.08 -2.40 10.39
C MET A 112 15.50 -1.89 10.66
N PRO A 113 16.34 -1.68 9.62
CA PRO A 113 17.68 -1.13 9.77
C PRO A 113 17.69 0.19 10.54
N GLU A 114 18.63 0.33 11.48
CA GLU A 114 18.73 1.53 12.33
C GLU A 114 18.89 2.82 11.50
N ALA A 115 19.67 2.77 10.42
CA ALA A 115 19.84 3.89 9.49
C ALA A 115 18.53 4.31 8.81
N LEU A 116 17.69 3.35 8.44
CA LEU A 116 16.37 3.60 7.84
C LEU A 116 15.40 4.18 8.88
N ARG A 117 15.37 3.59 10.08
CA ARG A 117 14.59 4.09 11.22
C ARG A 117 14.98 5.52 11.61
N ALA A 118 16.29 5.84 11.56
CA ALA A 118 16.82 7.17 11.80
C ALA A 118 16.43 8.16 10.68
N TYR A 119 16.50 7.77 9.41
CA TYR A 119 16.01 8.59 8.30
C TYR A 119 14.53 8.93 8.47
N ILE A 120 13.69 7.91 8.71
CA ILE A 120 12.24 8.07 8.91
C ILE A 120 11.95 9.06 10.06
N LYS A 121 12.64 8.92 11.20
CA LYS A 121 12.53 9.81 12.37
C LYS A 121 13.04 11.23 12.13
N ALA A 122 13.87 11.46 11.12
CA ALA A 122 14.41 12.78 10.78
C ALA A 122 13.53 13.56 9.78
N MET A 123 12.50 12.94 9.20
CA MET A 123 11.64 13.60 8.22
C MET A 123 10.72 14.66 8.87
N PRO A 124 10.45 15.81 8.22
CA PRO A 124 9.48 16.79 8.72
C PRO A 124 8.04 16.25 8.77
N GLU A 125 7.72 15.25 7.93
CA GLU A 125 6.44 14.54 7.99
C GLU A 125 6.37 13.52 9.13
N TYR A 126 7.46 13.21 9.82
CA TYR A 126 7.47 12.19 10.87
C TYR A 126 6.42 12.45 11.96
N ASP A 127 5.90 11.35 12.51
CA ASP A 127 4.92 11.33 13.59
C ASP A 127 5.18 10.06 14.40
N GLU A 128 5.61 10.21 15.66
CA GLU A 128 6.01 9.08 16.50
C GLU A 128 4.82 8.15 16.82
N ASP A 129 3.63 8.73 17.03
CA ASP A 129 2.45 7.97 17.41
C ASP A 129 1.88 7.18 16.22
N LEU A 130 1.84 7.77 15.01
CA LEU A 130 1.52 7.03 13.78
C LEU A 130 2.59 5.97 13.47
N PHE A 131 3.87 6.27 13.69
CA PHE A 131 4.93 5.29 13.47
C PHE A 131 4.81 4.13 14.45
N ARG A 132 4.55 4.38 15.74
CA ARG A 132 4.26 3.32 16.71
C ARG A 132 3.00 2.54 16.36
N ALA A 133 1.92 3.19 15.92
CA ALA A 133 0.71 2.49 15.50
C ALA A 133 0.99 1.53 14.33
N ILE A 134 1.76 1.96 13.32
CA ILE A 134 2.17 1.14 12.18
C ILE A 134 3.13 0.01 12.59
N THR A 135 4.03 0.27 13.54
CA THR A 135 5.16 -0.63 13.87
C THR A 135 4.98 -1.48 15.11
N GLU A 136 4.00 -1.21 15.97
CA GLU A 136 3.81 -1.90 17.27
C GLU A 136 2.37 -2.41 17.51
N GLU A 137 1.35 -1.80 16.91
CA GLU A 137 -0.06 -1.99 17.27
C GLU A 137 -0.93 -2.64 16.16
N GLY A 138 -0.27 -3.23 15.15
CA GLY A 138 -0.89 -3.97 14.02
C GLY A 138 -0.85 -5.50 14.14
#